data_AF-A0A3A6NBM5-F1
#
_entry.id   AF-A0A3A6NBM5-F1
#
_cell.length_a   1.000
_cell.length_b   1.000
_cell.length_c   1.000
_cell.angle_alpha   90.00
_cell.angle_beta   90.00
_cell.angle_gamma   90.00
#
_symmetry.space_group_name_H-M   'P 1'
#
loop_
_entity.id
_entity.type
_entity.pdbx_description
1 polymer ?
#
loop_
_entity_poly.entity_id
_entity_poly.type
_entity_poly.pdbx_seq_one_letter_code
_entity_poly.pdbx_strand_id
1 'polypeptide(L)'
;MAGSKFTVVAAQNPYDDVGTVRISRAFMDRICRITLDYQTEAEEIEIVKNRTGLSDDNLVLWAVKLTRQSRSHDDIKMGASVRAAIDIVALSESMKKRGAFTRDNVKEAVFMALSSKIWLTEMTPKTPEHVIREIINVVEQTEGISYFPAAGQEEQKPQKKKAMNN
;
A
#
# COMPACT_ATOMS: atom_id res chain seq x y z
N MET A 1 11.47 2.37 44.23
CA MET A 1 11.57 0.95 43.84
C MET A 1 10.69 0.74 42.63
N ALA A 2 11.25 0.34 41.48
CA ALA A 2 10.48 0.09 40.27
C ALA A 2 9.62 -1.18 40.44
N GLY A 3 8.35 -1.12 40.02
CA GLY A 3 7.37 -2.20 40.22
C GLY A 3 7.78 -3.51 39.56
N SER A 4 7.65 -4.62 40.29
CA SER A 4 8.15 -5.96 39.97
C SER A 4 7.34 -6.74 38.92
N LYS A 5 6.60 -6.06 38.03
CA LYS A 5 5.77 -6.70 37.01
C LYS A 5 5.95 -6.00 35.66
N PHE A 6 6.29 -6.78 34.63
CA PHE A 6 6.35 -6.35 33.23
C PHE A 6 5.60 -7.34 32.34
N THR A 7 5.12 -6.88 31.18
CA THR A 7 4.50 -7.71 30.15
C THR A 7 5.36 -7.66 28.89
N VAL A 8 5.62 -8.82 28.28
CA VAL A 8 6.35 -8.89 27.00
C VAL A 8 5.34 -9.02 25.87
N VAL A 9 5.42 -8.11 24.90
CA VAL A 9 4.72 -8.20 23.62
C VAL A 9 5.77 -8.25 22.53
N ALA A 10 5.73 -9.30 21.72
CA ALA A 10 6.66 -9.52 20.61
C ALA A 10 5.89 -9.86 19.35
N ALA A 11 6.43 -9.50 18.20
CA ALA A 11 5.89 -9.85 16.88
C ALA A 11 6.87 -10.80 16.16
N GLN A 12 6.31 -11.71 15.38
CA GLN A 12 7.07 -12.60 14.50
C GLN A 12 6.49 -12.47 13.09
N ASN A 13 7.35 -12.33 12.08
CA ASN A 13 6.96 -12.50 10.69
C ASN A 13 7.11 -13.99 10.33
N PRO A 14 6.02 -14.75 10.15
CA PRO A 14 6.10 -16.18 9.87
C PRO A 14 6.63 -16.51 8.47
N TYR A 15 6.81 -15.51 7.61
CA TYR A 15 7.21 -15.67 6.22
C TYR A 15 8.65 -15.23 5.93
N ASP A 16 9.35 -14.69 6.92
CA ASP A 16 10.73 -14.24 6.76
C ASP A 16 11.69 -15.34 7.18
N ASP A 17 12.21 -16.08 6.20
CA ASP A 17 13.14 -17.19 6.41
C ASP A 17 14.61 -16.74 6.39
N VAL A 18 14.88 -15.48 6.03
CA VAL A 18 16.24 -14.94 5.91
C VAL A 18 16.60 -14.16 7.17
N GLY A 19 17.60 -14.64 7.91
CA GLY A 19 18.11 -13.94 9.10
C GLY A 19 17.25 -14.09 10.36
N THR A 20 16.23 -14.97 10.34
CA THR A 20 15.46 -15.33 11.53
C THR A 20 15.84 -16.74 12.00
N VAL A 21 16.07 -16.91 13.30
CA VAL A 21 16.26 -18.25 13.90
C VAL A 21 14.90 -18.77 14.34
N ARG A 22 14.63 -20.04 14.04
CA ARG A 22 13.40 -20.71 14.48
C ARG A 22 13.27 -20.64 16.00
N ILE A 23 12.16 -20.07 16.49
CA ILE A 23 11.86 -20.03 17.91
C ILE A 23 11.66 -21.47 18.41
N SER A 24 12.34 -21.83 19.52
CA SER A 24 12.27 -23.19 20.07
C SER A 24 10.88 -23.51 20.61
N ARG A 25 10.46 -24.78 20.51
CA ARG A 25 9.17 -25.22 21.05
C ARG A 25 9.03 -24.95 22.56
N ALA A 26 10.11 -25.13 23.30
CA ALA A 26 10.15 -24.86 24.74
C ALA A 26 9.93 -23.38 25.09
N PHE A 27 10.33 -22.46 24.20
CA PHE A 27 10.02 -21.05 24.36
C PHE A 27 8.57 -20.75 23.96
N MET A 28 8.08 -21.34 22.87
CA MET A 28 6.69 -21.18 22.42
C MET A 28 5.66 -21.62 23.48
N ASP A 29 5.98 -22.63 24.30
CA ASP A 29 5.15 -23.10 25.42
C ASP A 29 4.92 -22.03 26.50
N ARG A 30 5.81 -21.02 26.58
CA ARG A 30 5.77 -19.95 27.59
C ARG A 30 5.12 -18.67 27.11
N ILE A 31 4.60 -18.63 25.88
CA ILE A 31 3.97 -17.45 25.29
C ILE A 31 2.56 -17.77 24.78
N CYS A 32 1.68 -16.78 24.83
CA CYS A 32 0.40 -16.84 24.14
C CYS A 32 0.57 -16.30 22.72
N ARG A 33 0.22 -17.10 21.70
CA ARG A 33 0.27 -16.67 20.30
C ARG A 33 -1.08 -16.09 19.89
N ILE A 34 -1.07 -14.85 19.40
CA ILE A 34 -2.19 -14.24 18.71
C ILE A 34 -1.84 -14.22 17.21
N THR A 35 -2.68 -14.85 16.40
CA THR A 35 -2.56 -14.76 14.93
C THR A 35 -3.26 -13.50 14.46
N LEU A 36 -2.62 -12.74 13.58
CA LEU A 36 -3.19 -11.54 12.97
C LEU A 36 -3.36 -11.78 11.48
N ASP A 37 -4.60 -11.65 11.02
CA ASP A 37 -4.95 -11.64 9.61
C ASP A 37 -5.04 -10.20 9.08
N TYR A 38 -5.20 -10.09 7.77
CA TYR A 38 -5.49 -8.80 7.14
C TYR A 38 -6.85 -8.26 7.59
N GLN A 39 -6.93 -6.93 7.68
CA GLN A 39 -8.16 -6.25 8.03
C GLN A 39 -9.22 -6.41 6.93
N THR A 40 -10.48 -6.23 7.32
CA THR A 40 -11.58 -6.10 6.35
C THR A 40 -11.36 -4.88 5.47
N GLU A 41 -11.99 -4.84 4.30
CA GLU A 41 -11.87 -3.69 3.38
C GLU A 41 -12.26 -2.37 4.04
N ALA A 42 -13.35 -2.37 4.81
CA ALA A 42 -13.81 -1.19 5.55
C ALA A 42 -12.78 -0.70 6.58
N GLU A 43 -12.18 -1.61 7.34
CA GLU A 43 -11.12 -1.27 8.29
C GLU A 43 -9.85 -0.76 7.58
N GLU A 44 -9.47 -1.33 6.44
CA GLU A 44 -8.33 -0.85 5.65
C GLU A 44 -8.57 0.57 5.12
N ILE A 45 -9.79 0.88 4.65
CA ILE A 45 -10.20 2.23 4.25
C ILE A 45 -10.02 3.22 5.41
N GLU A 46 -10.54 2.89 6.60
CA GLU A 46 -10.41 3.74 7.78
C GLU A 46 -8.95 3.92 8.22
N ILE A 47 -8.14 2.85 8.16
CA ILE A 47 -6.70 2.94 8.44
C ILE A 47 -6.03 3.91 7.46
N VAL A 48 -6.31 3.81 6.17
CA VAL A 48 -5.70 4.68 5.16
C VAL A 48 -6.11 6.14 5.35
N LYS A 49 -7.40 6.41 5.59
CA LYS A 49 -7.88 7.77 5.91
C LYS A 49 -7.18 8.35 7.13
N ASN A 50 -7.14 7.59 8.22
CA ASN A 50 -6.51 8.03 9.48
C ASN A 50 -5.00 8.26 9.33
N ARG A 51 -4.30 7.44 8.54
CA ARG A 51 -2.84 7.55 8.35
C ARG A 51 -2.43 8.65 7.39
N THR A 52 -3.26 8.96 6.40
CA THR A 52 -2.95 9.97 5.38
C THR A 52 -3.58 11.33 5.69
N GLY A 53 -4.63 11.37 6.52
CA GLY A 53 -5.40 12.58 6.80
C GLY A 53 -6.22 13.08 5.61
N LEU A 54 -6.45 12.22 4.60
CA LEU A 54 -7.11 12.57 3.35
C LEU A 54 -8.53 12.02 3.29
N SER A 55 -9.44 12.81 2.74
CA SER A 55 -10.87 12.51 2.60
C SER A 55 -11.29 12.21 1.17
N ASP A 56 -10.33 11.98 0.27
CA ASP A 56 -10.63 11.56 -1.10
C ASP A 56 -11.00 10.07 -1.11
N ASP A 57 -12.28 9.80 -0.89
CA ASP A 57 -12.81 8.45 -0.72
C ASP A 57 -12.57 7.56 -1.95
N ASN A 58 -12.55 8.14 -3.16
CA ASN A 58 -12.31 7.39 -4.39
C ASN A 58 -10.85 6.94 -4.50
N LEU A 59 -9.90 7.84 -4.20
CA LEU A 59 -8.47 7.49 -4.17
C LEU A 59 -8.19 6.43 -3.10
N VAL A 60 -8.76 6.59 -1.91
CA VAL A 60 -8.59 5.64 -0.81
C VAL A 60 -9.15 4.27 -1.18
N LEU A 61 -10.39 4.21 -1.65
CA LEU A 61 -11.04 2.95 -2.05
C LEU A 61 -10.23 2.25 -3.14
N TRP A 62 -9.83 2.98 -4.19
CA TRP A 62 -9.03 2.44 -5.28
C TRP A 62 -7.68 1.88 -4.81
N ALA A 63 -6.95 2.62 -3.96
CA ALA A 63 -5.68 2.17 -3.39
C ALA A 63 -5.82 0.91 -2.52
N VAL A 64 -6.91 0.81 -1.75
CA VAL A 64 -7.24 -0.37 -0.96
C VAL A 64 -7.55 -1.56 -1.88
N LYS A 65 -8.38 -1.38 -2.92
CA LYS A 65 -8.70 -2.44 -3.89
C LYS A 65 -7.46 -2.99 -4.58
N LEU A 66 -6.56 -2.12 -5.07
CA LEU A 66 -5.28 -2.54 -5.67
C LEU A 66 -4.43 -3.36 -4.68
N THR A 67 -4.34 -2.90 -3.44
CA THR A 67 -3.57 -3.58 -2.39
C THR A 67 -4.16 -4.96 -2.08
N ARG A 68 -5.48 -5.05 -1.94
CA ARG A 68 -6.17 -6.32 -1.66
C ARG A 68 -6.06 -7.30 -2.82
N GLN A 69 -6.17 -6.82 -4.06
CA GLN A 69 -6.05 -7.64 -5.27
C GLN A 69 -4.67 -8.31 -5.37
N SER A 70 -3.62 -7.72 -4.80
CA SER A 70 -2.30 -8.37 -4.73
C SER A 70 -2.28 -9.66 -3.89
N ARG A 71 -3.26 -9.89 -3.00
CA ARG A 71 -3.32 -11.06 -2.11
C ARG A 71 -4.03 -12.26 -2.73
N SER A 72 -4.70 -12.06 -3.87
CA SER A 72 -5.44 -13.07 -4.62
C SER A 72 -4.86 -13.33 -6.01
N HIS A 73 -3.69 -12.77 -6.32
CA HIS A 73 -3.05 -12.92 -7.63
C HIS A 73 -2.20 -14.19 -7.66
N ASP A 74 -2.40 -15.04 -8.67
CA ASP A 74 -1.77 -16.37 -8.74
C ASP A 74 -0.22 -16.34 -8.78
N ASP A 75 0.35 -15.33 -9.43
CA ASP A 75 1.81 -15.13 -9.48
C ASP A 75 2.42 -14.57 -8.17
N ILE A 76 1.59 -14.25 -7.16
CA ILE A 76 2.04 -13.66 -5.89
C ILE A 76 2.00 -14.71 -4.78
N LYS A 77 3.17 -15.03 -4.21
CA LYS A 77 3.32 -15.84 -3.00
C LYS A 77 2.84 -15.08 -1.75
N MET A 78 3.06 -13.77 -1.69
CA MET A 78 2.62 -12.91 -0.58
C MET A 78 2.26 -11.51 -1.07
N GLY A 79 0.99 -11.16 -0.89
CA GLY A 79 0.46 -9.85 -1.25
C GLY A 79 0.82 -8.74 -0.25
N ALA A 80 0.59 -7.50 -0.66
CA ALA A 80 0.95 -6.34 0.13
C ALA A 80 -0.02 -6.10 1.31
N SER A 81 0.52 -5.55 2.41
CA SER A 81 -0.28 -5.03 3.52
C SER A 81 -0.91 -3.67 3.22
N VAL A 82 -1.81 -3.20 4.08
CA VAL A 82 -2.44 -1.86 4.01
C VAL A 82 -1.44 -0.70 3.87
N ARG A 83 -0.16 -0.91 4.21
CA ARG A 83 0.93 0.06 3.98
C ARG A 83 1.14 0.38 2.50
N ALA A 84 0.83 -0.53 1.57
CA ALA A 84 0.83 -0.20 0.14
C ALA A 84 -0.24 0.84 -0.19
N ALA A 85 -1.47 0.65 0.29
CA ALA A 85 -2.56 1.60 0.08
C ALA A 85 -2.22 2.98 0.66
N ILE A 86 -1.67 3.04 1.87
CA ILE A 86 -1.21 4.30 2.49
C ILE A 86 -0.22 5.03 1.58
N ASP A 87 0.77 4.31 1.04
CA ASP A 87 1.80 4.90 0.20
C ASP A 87 1.25 5.34 -1.17
N ILE A 88 0.35 4.57 -1.79
CA ILE A 88 -0.34 4.97 -3.03
C ILE A 88 -1.05 6.32 -2.83
N VAL A 89 -1.83 6.42 -1.75
CA VAL A 89 -2.59 7.63 -1.44
C VAL A 89 -1.65 8.81 -1.14
N ALA A 90 -0.64 8.61 -0.29
CA ALA A 90 0.31 9.66 0.08
C ALA A 90 1.12 10.18 -1.12
N LEU A 91 1.58 9.27 -2.00
CA LEU A 91 2.31 9.64 -3.21
C LEU A 91 1.42 10.39 -4.20
N SER A 92 0.21 9.89 -4.45
CA SER A 92 -0.75 10.51 -5.36
C SER A 92 -1.11 11.93 -4.92
N GLU A 93 -1.36 12.11 -3.62
CA GLU A 93 -1.64 13.44 -3.05
C GLU A 93 -0.44 14.38 -3.15
N SER A 94 0.78 13.88 -2.86
CA SER A 94 1.98 14.70 -3.01
C SER A 94 2.19 15.12 -4.46
N MET A 95 1.82 14.30 -5.45
CA MET A 95 1.88 14.65 -6.86
C MET A 95 0.85 15.72 -7.22
N LYS A 96 -0.39 15.62 -6.73
CA LYS A 96 -1.42 16.67 -6.87
C LYS A 96 -0.94 18.02 -6.35
N LYS A 97 -0.40 18.07 -5.12
CA LYS A 97 0.10 19.31 -4.50
C LYS A 97 1.24 19.95 -5.28
N ARG A 98 1.99 19.17 -6.06
CA ARG A 98 3.09 19.64 -6.90
C ARG A 98 2.67 19.98 -8.34
N GLY A 99 1.39 19.84 -8.69
CA GLY A 99 0.90 20.02 -10.05
C GLY A 99 1.41 18.96 -11.03
N ALA A 100 1.75 17.76 -10.52
CA ALA A 100 2.31 16.65 -11.28
C ALA A 100 1.35 15.44 -11.32
N PHE A 101 0.04 15.69 -11.26
CA PHE A 101 -0.98 14.64 -11.22
C PHE A 101 -1.38 14.21 -12.64
N THR A 102 -0.54 13.37 -13.25
CA THR A 102 -0.77 12.78 -14.57
C THR A 102 -1.00 11.27 -14.45
N ARG A 103 -1.60 10.64 -15.47
CA ARG A 103 -1.83 9.19 -15.50
C ARG A 103 -0.53 8.41 -15.29
N ASP A 104 0.54 8.85 -15.94
CA ASP A 104 1.85 8.20 -15.85
C ASP A 104 2.46 8.33 -14.46
N ASN A 105 2.38 9.52 -13.85
CA ASN A 105 2.91 9.73 -12.50
C ASN A 105 2.12 8.95 -11.44
N VAL A 106 0.79 8.89 -11.55
CA VAL A 106 -0.04 8.07 -10.65
C VAL A 106 0.27 6.58 -10.83
N LYS A 107 0.50 6.12 -12.07
CA LYS A 107 0.91 4.74 -12.34
C LYS A 107 2.28 4.43 -11.74
N GLU A 108 3.23 5.35 -11.85
CA GLU A 108 4.54 5.25 -11.21
C GLU A 108 4.41 5.21 -9.68
N ALA A 109 3.52 6.01 -9.09
CA ALA A 109 3.22 5.94 -7.66
C ALA A 109 2.73 4.56 -7.22
N VAL A 110 1.86 3.92 -8.01
CA VAL A 110 1.39 2.56 -7.75
C VAL A 110 2.54 1.55 -7.82
N PHE A 111 3.42 1.65 -8.82
CA PHE A 111 4.61 0.79 -8.91
C PHE A 111 5.55 0.99 -7.72
N MET A 112 5.89 2.23 -7.38
CA MET A 112 6.73 2.55 -6.22
C MET A 112 6.15 1.99 -4.91
N ALA A 113 4.83 2.05 -4.75
CA ALA A 113 4.16 1.60 -3.54
C ALA A 113 4.03 0.07 -3.42
N LEU A 114 3.99 -0.66 -4.54
CA LEU A 114 3.70 -2.11 -4.55
C LEU A 114 4.92 -2.99 -4.87
N SER A 115 5.83 -2.60 -5.77
CA SER A 115 6.86 -3.50 -6.31
C SER A 115 7.74 -4.15 -5.24
N SER A 116 8.05 -3.42 -4.16
CA SER A 116 8.87 -3.92 -3.04
C SER A 116 8.06 -4.60 -1.93
N LYS A 117 6.74 -4.64 -2.05
CA LYS A 117 5.81 -5.13 -1.02
C LYS A 117 5.02 -6.36 -1.45
N ILE A 118 5.25 -6.85 -2.66
CA ILE A 118 4.72 -8.11 -3.16
C ILE A 118 5.87 -9.10 -3.34
N TRP A 119 5.63 -10.35 -2.96
CA TRP A 119 6.61 -11.42 -3.12
C TRP A 119 6.07 -12.38 -4.16
N LEU A 120 6.76 -12.46 -5.29
CA LEU A 120 6.36 -13.32 -6.38
C LEU A 120 6.66 -14.79 -6.06
N THR A 121 5.92 -15.69 -6.70
CA THR A 121 6.26 -17.11 -6.70
C THR A 121 7.56 -17.34 -7.48
N GLU A 122 8.34 -18.36 -7.12
CA GLU A 122 9.58 -18.69 -7.85
C GLU A 122 9.32 -19.18 -9.29
N MET A 123 8.09 -19.56 -9.60
CA MET A 123 7.68 -20.11 -10.90
C MET A 123 7.31 -19.03 -11.91
N THR A 124 7.06 -17.79 -11.48
CA THR A 124 6.60 -16.75 -12.40
C THR A 124 7.77 -16.15 -13.18
N PRO A 125 7.68 -16.04 -14.52
CA PRO A 125 8.66 -15.33 -15.32
C PRO A 125 8.43 -13.80 -15.33
N LYS A 126 7.38 -13.33 -14.66
CA LYS A 126 6.94 -11.92 -14.69
C LYS A 126 7.72 -11.08 -13.69
N THR A 127 7.91 -9.81 -14.02
CA THR A 127 8.43 -8.82 -13.06
C THR A 127 7.30 -8.33 -12.14
N PRO A 128 7.62 -7.77 -10.95
CA PRO A 128 6.62 -7.15 -10.08
C PRO A 128 5.77 -6.10 -10.82
N GLU A 129 6.39 -5.26 -11.65
CA GLU A 129 5.68 -4.21 -12.41
C GLU A 129 4.73 -4.81 -13.45
N HIS A 130 5.05 -5.97 -14.02
CA HIS A 130 4.13 -6.66 -14.92
C HIS A 130 2.90 -7.14 -14.16
N VAL A 131 3.09 -7.83 -13.04
CA VAL A 131 2.00 -8.30 -12.17
C VAL A 131 1.15 -7.13 -11.65
N ILE A 132 1.77 -6.00 -11.28
CA ILE A 132 1.02 -4.82 -10.83
C ILE A 132 0.16 -4.23 -11.95
N ARG A 133 0.60 -4.28 -13.22
CA ARG A 133 -0.27 -3.87 -14.35
C ARG A 133 -1.48 -4.79 -14.48
N GLU A 134 -1.31 -6.09 -14.31
CA GLU A 134 -2.42 -7.05 -14.31
C GLU A 134 -3.40 -6.74 -13.17
N ILE A 135 -2.89 -6.49 -11.96
CA ILE A 135 -3.69 -6.07 -10.80
C ILE A 135 -4.51 -4.80 -11.11
N ILE A 136 -3.89 -3.77 -11.69
CA ILE A 136 -4.58 -2.53 -12.08
C ILE A 136 -5.71 -2.84 -13.04
N ASN A 137 -5.45 -3.61 -14.09
CA ASN A 137 -6.45 -3.96 -15.10
C ASN A 137 -7.63 -4.73 -14.48
N VAL A 138 -7.37 -5.68 -13.59
CA VAL A 138 -8.43 -6.45 -12.93
C VAL A 138 -9.29 -5.54 -12.07
N VAL A 139 -8.71 -4.67 -11.24
CA VAL A 139 -9.48 -3.74 -10.40
C VAL A 139 -10.32 -2.79 -11.26
N GLU A 140 -9.76 -2.24 -12.34
CA GLU A 140 -10.50 -1.36 -13.25
C GLU A 140 -11.70 -2.08 -13.92
N GLN A 141 -11.54 -3.36 -14.28
CA GLN A 141 -12.58 -4.14 -14.95
C GLN A 141 -13.65 -4.67 -14.00
N THR A 142 -13.27 -5.12 -12.81
CA THR A 142 -14.16 -5.80 -11.87
C THR A 142 -14.93 -4.85 -10.97
N GLU A 143 -14.26 -3.80 -10.50
CA GLU A 143 -14.85 -2.81 -9.57
C GLU A 143 -15.40 -1.60 -10.33
N GLY A 144 -14.96 -1.37 -11.58
CA GLY A 144 -15.33 -0.18 -12.35
C GLY A 144 -14.74 1.12 -11.80
N ILE A 145 -13.72 1.02 -10.93
CA ILE A 145 -13.09 2.16 -10.25
C ILE A 145 -11.67 2.35 -10.79
N SER A 146 -11.39 3.57 -11.25
CA SER A 146 -10.06 4.02 -11.61
C SER A 146 -9.84 5.43 -11.07
N TYR A 147 -8.67 5.66 -10.47
CA TYR A 147 -8.26 6.99 -9.99
C TYR A 147 -7.23 7.66 -10.92
N PHE A 148 -7.02 7.13 -12.11
CA PHE A 148 -6.16 7.82 -13.08
C PHE A 148 -6.84 9.12 -13.56
N PRO A 149 -6.15 10.26 -13.56
CA PRO A 149 -6.68 11.48 -14.17
C PRO A 149 -6.94 11.24 -15.67
N ALA A 150 -7.96 11.93 -16.20
CA ALA A 150 -8.28 11.87 -17.62
C ALA A 150 -7.09 12.37 -18.45
N ALA A 151 -6.88 11.77 -19.64
CA ALA A 151 -5.86 12.21 -20.57
C ALA A 151 -6.10 13.70 -20.92
N GLY A 152 -5.17 14.58 -20.53
CA GLY A 152 -5.23 16.02 -20.81
C GLY A 152 -5.65 16.93 -19.65
N GLN A 153 -5.91 16.42 -18.44
CA GLN A 153 -6.11 17.26 -17.25
C GLN A 153 -4.79 17.70 -16.60
N GLU A 154 -3.89 18.27 -17.41
CA GLU A 154 -2.71 19.00 -16.92
C GLU A 154 -3.16 20.38 -16.41
N GLU A 155 -3.76 20.44 -15.22
CA GLU A 155 -4.22 21.73 -14.68
C GLU A 155 -3.05 22.60 -14.21
N GLN A 156 -2.78 23.59 -15.07
CA GLN A 156 -2.31 24.96 -14.83
C GLN A 156 -1.35 25.18 -13.64
N LYS A 157 -0.05 25.38 -13.99
CA LYS A 157 0.93 26.00 -13.10
C LYS A 157 0.35 27.27 -12.45
N PRO A 158 0.51 27.49 -11.13
CA PRO A 158 0.16 28.77 -10.52
C PRO A 158 0.98 29.87 -11.19
N GLN A 159 0.30 30.79 -11.88
CA GLN A 159 0.91 32.00 -12.40
C GLN A 159 1.54 32.76 -11.23
N LYS A 160 2.87 32.91 -11.25
CA LYS A 160 3.56 33.86 -10.39
C LYS A 160 2.90 35.23 -10.63
N LYS A 161 2.19 35.76 -9.64
CA LYS A 161 1.81 37.17 -9.60
C LYS A 161 3.09 37.96 -9.83
N LYS A 162 3.22 38.59 -11.00
CA LYS A 162 4.18 39.67 -11.20
C LYS A 162 3.85 40.71 -10.14
N ALA A 163 4.74 40.86 -9.16
CA ALA A 163 4.77 42.08 -8.35
C ALA A 163 5.04 43.22 -9.34
N MET A 164 3.98 43.97 -9.62
CA MET A 164 4.02 45.18 -10.41
C MET A 164 4.37 46.30 -9.43
N ASN A 165 5.43 47.04 -9.76
CA ASN A 165 5.93 48.22 -9.06
C ASN A 165 4.81 49.18 -8.66
N ASN A 166 4.90 49.71 -7.44
CA ASN A 166 4.84 51.15 -7.19
C ASN A 166 5.65 51.47 -5.94
#